data_AF-A0A4V1RNF4-F1
#
_entry.id   AF-A0A4V1RNF4-F1
#
_cell.length_a   1.000
_cell.length_b   1.000
_cell.length_c   1.000
_cell.angle_alpha   90.00
_cell.angle_beta   90.00
_cell.angle_gamma   90.00
#
_symmetry.space_group_name_H-M   'P 1'
#
loop_
_entity.id
_entity.type
_entity.pdbx_description
1 polymer ?
#
loop_
_entity_poly.entity_id
_entity_poly.type
_entity_poly.pdbx_seq_one_letter_code
_entity_poly.pdbx_strand_id
1 'polypeptide(L)'
;MSEIISKTSAAGEPAPVYFRTATGTRVHLPECPHLVGADGHAATPAEQLQHPVCDWSRAQDEGHGRDYFDTIEDAMRRVGVPVEGHDVVLDALRFVQHDEVFVVHSLTYGALGRDGRTVAGFGRTFYWVGDQRINLPFYVDSSRLGHTAPKAYGDACPSCNLALPLTGVCDDC
;
A
#
# COMPACT_ATOMS: atom_id res chain seq x y z
N MET A 1 -20.72 37.39 19.54
CA MET A 1 -21.61 36.50 18.77
C MET A 1 -20.73 35.69 17.84
N SER A 2 -20.28 34.52 18.29
CA SER A 2 -19.55 33.57 17.45
C SER A 2 -20.21 32.22 17.67
N GLU A 3 -21.03 31.82 16.71
CA GLU A 3 -21.70 30.52 16.70
C GLU A 3 -20.67 29.44 16.36
N ILE A 4 -20.49 28.51 17.28
CA ILE A 4 -19.77 27.26 17.05
C ILE A 4 -20.70 26.40 16.22
N ILE A 5 -20.43 26.28 14.92
CA ILE A 5 -21.10 25.33 14.03
C ILE A 5 -20.71 23.93 14.51
N SER A 6 -21.55 23.37 15.39
CA SER A 6 -21.55 21.95 15.71
C SER A 6 -21.99 21.21 14.46
N LYS A 7 -21.03 20.61 13.76
CA LYS A 7 -21.29 19.69 12.67
C LYS A 7 -21.81 18.39 13.29
N THR A 8 -23.12 18.30 13.46
CA THR A 8 -23.81 17.09 13.88
C THR A 8 -23.66 16.05 12.77
N SER A 9 -22.75 15.09 12.93
CA SER A 9 -22.77 13.87 12.12
C SER A 9 -24.00 13.05 12.50
N ALA A 10 -24.73 12.60 11.49
CA ALA A 10 -25.94 11.82 11.63
C ALA A 10 -25.65 10.43 12.21
N ALA A 11 -26.54 9.99 13.11
CA ALA A 11 -26.80 8.62 13.55
C ALA A 11 -25.63 7.80 14.14
N GLY A 12 -25.41 7.96 15.46
CA GLY A 12 -25.41 6.83 16.42
C GLY A 12 -24.29 5.77 16.36
N GLU A 13 -23.35 5.84 15.43
CA GLU A 13 -22.20 4.94 15.43
C GLU A 13 -21.22 5.34 16.53
N PRO A 14 -20.79 4.40 17.39
CA PRO A 14 -19.76 4.71 18.38
C PRO A 14 -18.50 5.16 17.64
N ALA A 15 -17.88 6.23 18.15
CA ALA A 15 -16.60 6.71 17.61
C ALA A 15 -15.60 5.54 17.52
N PRO A 16 -14.80 5.45 16.44
CA PRO A 16 -13.90 4.34 16.23
C PRO A 16 -12.92 4.23 17.41
N VAL A 17 -12.72 3.00 17.91
CA VAL A 17 -11.75 2.72 18.96
C VAL A 17 -10.37 2.63 18.32
N TYR A 18 -9.54 3.65 18.55
CA TYR A 18 -8.15 3.61 18.11
C TYR A 18 -7.25 2.84 19.08
N PHE A 19 -6.17 2.29 18.55
CA PHE A 19 -5.12 1.55 19.25
C PHE A 19 -3.77 2.24 19.06
N ARG A 20 -2.86 2.03 19.99
CA ARG A 20 -1.51 2.57 19.98
C ARG A 20 -0.52 1.50 20.43
N THR A 21 0.66 1.48 19.80
CA THR A 21 1.79 0.66 20.28
C THR A 21 2.58 1.44 21.33
N ALA A 22 3.25 0.74 22.25
CA ALA A 22 3.94 1.38 23.39
C ALA A 22 4.89 2.53 23.00
N THR A 23 5.58 2.40 21.86
CA THR A 23 6.53 3.40 21.34
C THR A 23 6.01 4.15 20.10
N GLY A 24 4.77 3.91 19.68
CA GLY A 24 4.19 4.49 18.48
C GLY A 24 3.94 5.99 18.60
N THR A 25 4.18 6.71 17.51
CA THR A 25 3.89 8.16 17.39
C THR A 25 2.51 8.46 16.80
N ARG A 26 1.76 7.42 16.43
CA ARG A 26 0.47 7.49 15.74
C ARG A 26 -0.55 6.57 16.41
N VAL A 27 -1.83 6.86 16.20
CA VAL A 27 -2.93 5.96 16.57
C VAL A 27 -3.49 5.24 15.36
N HIS A 28 -4.11 4.08 15.56
CA HIS A 28 -4.41 3.11 14.53
C HIS A 28 -5.82 2.54 14.71
N LEU A 29 -6.55 2.28 13.63
CA LEU A 29 -7.74 1.43 13.71
C LEU A 29 -7.33 0.00 14.13
N PRO A 30 -8.24 -0.78 14.74
CA PRO A 30 -7.95 -2.14 15.23
C PRO A 30 -7.35 -3.06 14.16
N GLU A 31 -7.78 -2.90 12.92
CA GLU A 31 -7.38 -3.68 11.74
C GLU A 31 -6.13 -3.13 11.04
N CYS A 32 -5.48 -2.10 11.60
CA CYS A 32 -4.32 -1.49 10.97
C CYS A 32 -3.15 -2.48 10.86
N PRO A 33 -2.54 -2.67 9.66
CA PRO A 33 -1.40 -3.57 9.49
C PRO A 33 -0.19 -3.26 10.38
N HIS A 34 -0.03 -2.00 10.82
CA HIS A 34 1.03 -1.61 11.76
C HIS A 34 0.88 -2.21 13.16
N LEU A 35 -0.29 -2.76 13.51
CA LEU A 35 -0.52 -3.45 14.78
C LEU A 35 -0.17 -4.95 14.71
N VAL A 36 0.03 -5.51 13.51
CA VAL A 36 0.35 -6.93 13.35
C VAL A 36 1.70 -7.23 13.97
N GLY A 37 1.74 -8.14 14.95
CA GLY A 37 2.96 -8.52 15.66
C GLY A 37 3.47 -7.48 16.67
N ALA A 38 2.68 -6.44 16.95
CA ALA A 38 3.00 -5.43 17.95
C ALA A 38 2.04 -5.50 19.15
N ASP A 39 2.56 -5.25 20.34
CA ASP A 39 1.72 -5.06 21.54
C ASP A 39 1.03 -3.69 21.45
N GLY A 40 -0.26 -3.73 21.08
CA GLY A 40 -1.13 -2.56 21.01
C GLY A 40 -2.12 -2.52 22.18
N HIS A 41 -2.38 -1.32 22.71
CA HIS A 41 -3.46 -1.05 23.67
C HIS A 41 -4.47 -0.06 23.10
N ALA A 42 -5.69 -0.08 23.61
CA ALA A 42 -6.71 0.91 23.25
C ALA A 42 -6.23 2.32 23.65
N ALA A 43 -6.17 3.24 22.69
CA ALA A 43 -5.68 4.59 22.90
C ALA A 43 -6.65 5.39 23.77
N THR A 44 -6.15 5.97 24.84
CA THR A 44 -6.91 6.87 25.70
C THR A 44 -7.31 8.16 24.96
N PRO A 45 -8.34 8.89 25.41
CA PRO A 45 -8.71 10.17 24.80
C PRO A 45 -7.55 11.19 24.76
N ALA A 46 -6.68 11.19 25.77
CA ALA A 46 -5.50 12.04 25.81
C ALA A 46 -4.48 11.66 24.73
N GLU A 47 -4.22 10.37 24.52
CA GLU A 47 -3.32 9.89 23.47
C GLU A 47 -3.87 10.21 22.07
N GLN A 48 -5.18 10.08 21.85
CA GLN A 48 -5.82 10.43 20.57
C GLN A 48 -5.69 11.92 20.22
N LEU A 49 -5.64 12.81 21.22
CA LEU A 49 -5.39 14.24 21.01
C LEU A 49 -3.91 14.56 20.73
N GLN A 50 -2.99 13.76 21.27
CA GLN A 50 -1.54 13.98 21.16
C GLN A 50 -0.92 13.36 19.91
N HIS A 51 -1.52 12.28 19.41
CA HIS A 51 -0.98 11.49 18.32
C HIS A 51 -1.89 11.54 17.10
N PRO A 52 -1.38 11.90 15.92
CA PRO A 52 -2.19 11.85 14.72
C PRO A 52 -2.60 10.41 14.38
N VAL A 53 -3.77 10.25 13.76
CA VAL A 53 -4.19 8.98 13.16
C VAL A 53 -3.21 8.60 12.05
N CYS A 54 -2.79 7.34 12.02
CA CYS A 54 -1.87 6.88 10.98
C CYS A 54 -2.52 6.96 9.60
N ASP A 55 -1.71 7.21 8.58
CA ASP A 55 -2.22 7.52 7.23
C ASP A 55 -3.10 6.41 6.66
N TRP A 56 -2.81 5.14 6.98
CA TRP A 56 -3.63 4.00 6.59
C TRP A 56 -5.01 4.00 7.27
N SER A 57 -5.04 4.27 8.58
CA SER A 57 -6.29 4.29 9.36
C SER A 57 -7.16 5.47 8.97
N ARG A 58 -6.54 6.63 8.76
CA ARG A 58 -7.24 7.82 8.24
C ARG A 58 -7.86 7.54 6.87
N ALA A 59 -7.12 6.91 5.96
CA ALA A 59 -7.65 6.55 4.65
C ALA A 59 -8.84 5.59 4.74
N GLN A 60 -8.84 4.64 5.69
CA GLN A 60 -10.00 3.77 5.94
C GLN A 60 -11.20 4.54 6.47
N ASP A 61 -11.02 5.39 7.48
CA ASP A 61 -12.09 6.22 8.05
C ASP A 61 -12.71 7.14 7.00
N GLU A 62 -11.90 7.64 6.05
CA GLU A 62 -12.34 8.47 4.93
C GLU A 62 -12.99 7.66 3.78
N GLY A 63 -13.05 6.34 3.88
CA GLY A 63 -13.60 5.45 2.84
C GLY A 63 -12.72 5.32 1.61
N HIS A 64 -11.44 5.65 1.71
CA HIS A 64 -10.45 5.62 0.62
C HIS A 64 -9.37 4.55 0.80
N GLY A 65 -9.42 3.75 1.87
CA GLY A 65 -8.35 2.80 2.21
C GLY A 65 -8.25 1.61 1.28
N ARG A 66 -9.38 1.18 0.71
CA ARG A 66 -9.51 -0.02 -0.13
C ARG A 66 -10.48 0.22 -1.29
N ASP A 67 -10.04 -0.15 -2.48
CA ASP A 67 -10.91 -0.32 -3.66
C ASP A 67 -11.31 -1.81 -3.71
N TYR A 68 -12.61 -2.13 -3.64
CA TYR A 68 -13.10 -3.52 -3.69
C TYR A 68 -13.42 -3.96 -5.12
N PHE A 69 -13.23 -5.25 -5.41
CA PHE A 69 -13.39 -5.84 -6.73
C PHE A 69 -14.17 -7.15 -6.66
N ASP A 70 -14.88 -7.49 -7.74
CA ASP A 70 -15.60 -8.75 -7.86
C ASP A 70 -14.65 -9.93 -8.18
N THR A 71 -13.50 -9.65 -8.81
CA THR A 71 -12.56 -10.68 -9.27
C THR A 71 -11.11 -10.35 -8.92
N ILE A 72 -10.29 -11.38 -8.74
CA ILE A 72 -8.84 -11.26 -8.51
C ILE A 72 -8.18 -10.60 -9.72
N GLU A 73 -8.65 -10.92 -10.92
CA GLU A 73 -8.17 -10.42 -12.20
C GLU A 73 -8.36 -8.91 -12.35
N ASP A 74 -9.51 -8.37 -11.95
CA ASP A 74 -9.74 -6.92 -11.92
C ASP A 74 -8.79 -6.22 -10.96
N ALA A 75 -8.60 -6.79 -9.77
CA ALA A 75 -7.67 -6.26 -8.79
C ALA A 75 -6.21 -6.36 -9.28
N MET A 76 -5.82 -7.43 -10.00
CA MET A 76 -4.51 -7.56 -10.65
C MET A 76 -4.29 -6.49 -11.71
N ARG A 77 -5.30 -6.22 -12.55
CA ARG A 77 -5.27 -5.11 -13.52
C ARG A 77 -5.09 -3.77 -12.82
N ARG A 78 -5.81 -3.53 -11.72
CA ARG A 78 -5.72 -2.29 -10.92
C ARG A 78 -4.32 -2.07 -10.33
N VAL A 79 -3.71 -3.12 -9.78
CA VAL A 79 -2.34 -3.08 -9.21
C VAL A 79 -1.28 -2.93 -10.30
N GLY A 80 -1.56 -3.41 -11.51
CA GLY A 80 -0.62 -3.46 -12.62
C GLY A 80 0.30 -4.69 -12.54
N VAL A 81 -0.25 -5.85 -12.16
CA VAL A 81 0.45 -7.13 -12.28
C VAL A 81 0.62 -7.42 -13.79
N PRO A 82 1.84 -7.74 -14.27
CA PRO A 82 2.06 -8.12 -15.67
C PRO A 82 1.21 -9.32 -16.06
N VAL A 83 0.70 -9.34 -17.29
CA VAL A 83 -0.20 -10.41 -17.79
C VAL A 83 0.45 -11.78 -17.70
N GLU A 84 1.78 -11.86 -17.85
CA GLU A 84 2.58 -13.07 -17.73
C GLU A 84 2.57 -13.66 -16.31
N GLY A 85 2.16 -12.86 -15.30
CA GLY A 85 2.04 -13.29 -13.91
C GLY A 85 0.63 -13.65 -13.48
N HIS A 86 -0.39 -13.36 -14.29
CA HIS A 86 -1.79 -13.54 -13.88
C HIS A 86 -2.08 -15.00 -13.56
N ASP A 87 -1.75 -15.92 -14.47
CA ASP A 87 -2.01 -17.34 -14.28
C ASP A 87 -1.29 -17.91 -13.05
N VAL A 88 -0.06 -17.44 -12.77
CA VAL A 88 0.71 -17.88 -11.58
C VAL A 88 0.03 -17.42 -10.30
N VAL A 89 -0.44 -16.16 -10.25
CA VAL A 89 -1.15 -15.62 -9.09
C VAL A 89 -2.49 -16.34 -8.91
N LEU A 90 -3.28 -16.49 -9.98
CA LEU A 90 -4.57 -17.18 -9.92
C LEU A 90 -4.41 -18.63 -9.47
N ASP A 91 -3.44 -19.36 -10.02
CA ASP A 91 -3.17 -20.74 -9.63
C ASP A 91 -2.77 -20.83 -8.16
N ALA A 92 -1.90 -19.92 -7.67
CA ALA A 92 -1.48 -19.89 -6.27
C ALA A 92 -2.63 -19.56 -5.29
N LEU A 93 -3.56 -18.70 -5.71
CA LEU A 93 -4.64 -18.22 -4.84
C LEU A 93 -5.94 -19.04 -4.95
N ARG A 94 -6.04 -19.98 -5.90
CA ARG A 94 -7.29 -20.70 -6.23
C ARG A 94 -7.96 -21.43 -5.07
N PHE A 95 -7.22 -21.80 -4.03
CA PHE A 95 -7.73 -22.50 -2.85
C PHE A 95 -7.85 -21.62 -1.61
N VAL A 96 -7.51 -20.33 -1.71
CA VAL A 96 -7.65 -19.39 -0.60
C VAL A 96 -9.12 -19.05 -0.43
N GLN A 97 -9.70 -19.44 0.71
CA GLN A 97 -11.04 -19.02 1.09
C GLN A 97 -11.05 -17.53 1.42
N HIS A 98 -11.93 -16.78 0.77
CA HIS A 98 -12.07 -15.34 0.94
C HIS A 98 -13.53 -14.92 0.69
N ASP A 99 -13.92 -13.78 1.24
CA ASP A 99 -15.19 -13.09 1.01
C ASP A 99 -15.02 -11.71 0.38
N GLU A 100 -13.79 -11.20 0.33
CA GLU A 100 -13.44 -9.90 -0.22
C GLU A 100 -12.21 -9.98 -1.13
N VAL A 101 -12.23 -9.22 -2.22
CA VAL A 101 -11.04 -8.89 -3.02
C VAL A 101 -10.90 -7.37 -3.01
N PHE A 102 -9.72 -6.87 -2.64
CA PHE A 102 -9.49 -5.43 -2.62
C PHE A 102 -8.07 -5.04 -2.99
N VAL A 103 -7.90 -3.78 -3.39
CA VAL A 103 -6.60 -3.14 -3.62
C VAL A 103 -6.44 -2.02 -2.62
N VAL A 104 -5.27 -1.93 -1.98
CA VAL A 104 -4.98 -0.82 -1.08
C VAL A 104 -4.77 0.47 -1.87
N HIS A 105 -5.12 1.61 -1.27
CA HIS A 105 -5.04 2.92 -1.91
C HIS A 105 -3.71 3.23 -2.62
N SER A 106 -2.58 2.80 -2.04
CA SER A 106 -1.24 3.00 -2.59
C SER A 106 -0.94 2.20 -3.86
N LEU A 107 -1.84 1.31 -4.28
CA LEU A 107 -1.70 0.39 -5.42
C LEU A 107 -0.45 -0.50 -5.33
N THR A 108 0.08 -0.67 -4.11
CA THR A 108 1.26 -1.49 -3.86
C THR A 108 0.95 -2.98 -3.92
N TYR A 109 -0.30 -3.36 -3.59
CA TYR A 109 -0.77 -4.74 -3.67
C TYR A 109 -2.31 -4.82 -3.71
N GLY A 110 -2.81 -5.97 -4.15
CA GLY A 110 -4.17 -6.45 -3.95
C GLY A 110 -4.17 -7.60 -2.93
N ALA A 111 -5.29 -7.80 -2.26
CA ALA A 111 -5.42 -8.73 -1.15
C ALA A 111 -6.78 -9.44 -1.16
N LEU A 112 -6.78 -10.63 -0.57
CA LEU A 112 -7.96 -11.43 -0.30
C LEU A 112 -8.29 -11.29 1.20
N GLY A 113 -9.49 -10.81 1.48
CA GLY A 113 -10.06 -10.68 2.82
C GLY A 113 -10.92 -11.88 3.18
N ARG A 114 -10.88 -12.28 4.45
CA ARG A 114 -11.80 -13.24 5.05
C ARG A 114 -12.17 -12.76 6.44
N ASP A 115 -13.47 -12.62 6.71
CA ASP A 115 -13.96 -12.18 8.02
C ASP A 115 -13.26 -10.90 8.51
N GLY A 116 -13.02 -9.94 7.59
CA GLY A 116 -12.36 -8.66 7.85
C GLY A 116 -10.82 -8.70 7.94
N ARG A 117 -10.19 -9.86 7.72
CA ARG A 117 -8.72 -10.02 7.80
C ARG A 117 -8.11 -10.38 6.46
N THR A 118 -6.94 -9.82 6.15
CA THR A 118 -6.17 -10.25 4.97
C THR A 118 -5.61 -11.65 5.18
N VAL A 119 -5.92 -12.58 4.28
CA VAL A 119 -5.45 -13.98 4.33
C VAL A 119 -4.43 -14.32 3.24
N ALA A 120 -4.43 -13.57 2.15
CA ALA A 120 -3.49 -13.71 1.04
C ALA A 120 -3.47 -12.43 0.19
N GLY A 121 -2.59 -12.38 -0.81
CA GLY A 121 -2.63 -11.30 -1.80
C GLY A 121 -1.52 -11.36 -2.83
N PHE A 122 -1.42 -10.30 -3.61
CA PHE A 122 -0.49 -10.18 -4.73
C PHE A 122 -0.02 -8.73 -4.93
N GLY A 123 1.22 -8.58 -5.37
CA GLY A 123 1.76 -7.32 -5.88
C GLY A 123 2.28 -7.50 -7.30
N ARG A 124 2.86 -6.44 -7.86
CA ARG A 124 3.35 -6.47 -9.25
C ARG A 124 4.38 -7.57 -9.53
N THR A 125 5.11 -8.00 -8.52
CA THR A 125 6.24 -8.93 -8.69
C THR A 125 6.22 -10.10 -7.70
N PHE A 126 5.13 -10.27 -6.95
CA PHE A 126 5.05 -11.28 -5.90
C PHE A 126 3.61 -11.65 -5.58
N TYR A 127 3.42 -12.77 -4.89
CA TYR A 127 2.19 -13.09 -4.18
C TYR A 127 2.52 -13.62 -2.78
N TRP A 128 1.52 -13.73 -1.92
CA TRP A 128 1.66 -14.37 -0.62
C TRP A 128 0.38 -15.08 -0.20
N VAL A 129 0.54 -16.15 0.58
CA VAL A 129 -0.54 -16.88 1.25
C VAL A 129 -0.09 -17.10 2.69
N GLY A 130 -0.89 -16.62 3.66
CA GLY A 130 -0.42 -16.53 5.05
C GLY A 130 0.86 -15.71 5.15
N ASP A 131 1.89 -16.25 5.81
CA ASP A 131 3.18 -15.56 6.03
C ASP A 131 4.20 -15.77 4.91
N GLN A 132 3.90 -16.62 3.93
CA GLN A 132 4.84 -16.98 2.87
C GLN A 132 4.70 -16.06 1.66
N ARG A 133 5.72 -15.24 1.41
CA ARG A 133 5.83 -14.42 0.20
C ARG A 133 6.69 -15.12 -0.86
N ILE A 134 6.18 -15.17 -2.09
CA ILE A 134 6.84 -15.80 -3.24
C ILE A 134 6.95 -14.78 -4.37
N ASN A 135 8.15 -14.63 -4.92
CA ASN A 135 8.39 -13.76 -6.06
C ASN A 135 7.86 -14.41 -7.36
N LEU A 136 7.30 -13.59 -8.24
CA LEU A 136 6.85 -14.05 -9.56
C LEU A 136 8.06 -14.37 -10.46
N PRO A 137 7.93 -15.24 -11.48
CA PRO A 137 9.05 -15.70 -12.30
C PRO A 137 9.86 -14.61 -13.01
N PHE A 138 9.23 -13.45 -13.27
CA PHE A 138 9.86 -12.28 -13.88
C PHE A 138 10.39 -11.27 -12.86
N TYR A 139 10.33 -11.58 -11.56
CA TYR A 139 10.99 -10.77 -10.55
C TYR A 139 12.50 -10.83 -10.75
N VAL A 140 13.09 -9.67 -10.99
CA VAL A 140 14.54 -9.50 -10.96
C VAL A 140 14.87 -8.89 -9.61
N ASP A 141 15.72 -9.56 -8.83
CA ASP A 141 16.22 -9.00 -7.57
C ASP A 141 17.12 -7.80 -7.87
N SER A 142 16.50 -6.63 -7.90
CA SER A 142 17.22 -5.38 -7.96
C SER A 142 17.61 -5.01 -6.54
N SER A 143 18.74 -5.53 -6.06
CA SER A 143 19.50 -4.93 -4.95
C SER A 143 20.03 -3.52 -5.26
N ARG A 144 19.48 -2.84 -6.29
CA ARG A 144 19.74 -1.44 -6.63
C ARG A 144 18.58 -0.58 -6.16
N LEU A 145 18.75 0.02 -4.98
CA LEU A 145 18.09 1.25 -4.58
C LEU A 145 18.22 2.28 -5.72
N GLY A 146 17.08 2.71 -6.27
CA GLY A 146 17.01 3.84 -7.17
C GLY A 146 16.08 3.60 -8.34
N HIS A 147 15.10 4.49 -8.50
CA HIS A 147 14.42 4.73 -9.76
C HIS A 147 15.43 4.78 -10.92
N THR A 148 15.55 3.71 -11.70
CA THR A 148 15.98 3.88 -13.08
C THR A 148 14.74 4.27 -13.87
N ALA A 149 14.42 5.56 -13.82
CA ALA A 149 13.75 6.17 -14.95
C ALA A 149 14.53 5.78 -16.22
N PRO A 150 13.87 5.51 -17.36
CA PRO A 150 14.60 5.33 -18.61
C PRO A 150 15.47 6.57 -18.82
N LYS A 151 16.79 6.40 -18.72
CA LYS A 151 17.74 7.48 -19.02
C LYS A 151 17.56 7.80 -20.49
N ALA A 152 16.86 8.90 -20.78
CA ALA A 152 16.80 9.50 -22.11
C ALA A 152 18.13 10.18 -22.51
N TYR A 153 19.18 10.00 -21.71
CA TYR A 153 20.48 10.65 -21.84
C TYR A 153 21.57 9.57 -21.89
N GLY A 154 22.58 9.80 -22.73
CA GLY A 154 23.77 8.96 -22.87
C GLY A 154 24.75 9.09 -21.70
N ASP A 155 25.99 8.70 -21.94
CA ASP A 155 27.08 8.79 -20.94
C ASP A 155 27.39 10.24 -20.51
N ALA A 156 28.21 10.41 -19.48
CA ALA A 156 28.66 11.75 -19.07
C ALA A 156 29.76 12.27 -20.02
N CYS A 157 29.72 13.56 -20.37
CA CYS A 157 30.76 14.22 -21.14
C CYS A 157 32.08 14.23 -20.34
N PRO A 158 33.21 13.73 -20.89
CA PRO A 158 34.47 13.68 -20.14
C PRO A 158 35.09 15.06 -19.85
N SER A 159 34.66 16.13 -20.55
CA SER A 159 35.14 17.49 -20.32
C SER A 159 34.32 18.26 -19.28
N CYS A 160 32.99 18.30 -19.42
CA CYS A 160 32.13 19.13 -18.56
C CYS A 160 31.30 18.33 -17.54
N ASN A 161 31.35 16.98 -17.58
CA ASN A 161 30.59 16.07 -16.74
C ASN A 161 29.06 16.23 -16.80
N LEU A 162 28.53 16.92 -17.82
CA LEU A 162 27.09 16.96 -18.11
C LEU A 162 26.65 15.66 -18.82
N ALA A 163 25.39 15.27 -18.63
CA ALA A 163 24.82 14.09 -19.29
C ALA A 163 24.68 14.35 -20.81
N LEU A 164 25.23 13.47 -21.64
CA LEU A 164 25.19 13.62 -23.10
C LEU A 164 23.79 13.34 -23.64
N PRO A 165 23.38 14.00 -24.74
CA PRO A 165 22.29 13.49 -25.57
C PRO A 165 22.66 12.11 -26.16
N LEU A 166 21.67 11.33 -26.60
CA LEU A 166 21.89 9.98 -27.19
C LEU A 166 22.77 9.97 -28.43
N THR A 167 23.02 11.13 -29.04
CA THR A 167 23.95 11.31 -30.14
C THR A 167 25.43 11.20 -29.72
N GLY A 168 25.72 11.31 -28.42
CA GLY A 168 27.08 11.22 -27.88
C GLY A 168 27.94 12.47 -28.08
N VAL A 169 27.35 13.58 -28.55
CA VAL A 169 28.05 14.86 -28.78
C VAL A 169 27.59 15.88 -27.74
N CYS A 170 28.53 16.57 -27.11
CA CYS A 170 28.25 17.65 -26.17
C CYS A 170 28.17 18.97 -26.94
N ASP A 171 27.03 19.65 -26.89
CA ASP A 171 26.85 20.94 -27.59
C ASP A 171 27.56 22.12 -26.88
N ASP A 172 27.98 21.90 -25.63
CA ASP A 172 28.62 22.91 -24.76
C ASP A 172 30.17 22.78 -24.67
N CYS A 173 30.80 21.98 -25.53
CA CYS A 173 32.26 21.72 -25.50
C CYS A 173 32.92 21.79 -26.88
#